data_AF-A0AAV1CG15-F1
#
_entry.id   AF-A0AAV1CG15-F1
#
_cell.length_a   1.000
_cell.length_b   1.000
_cell.length_c   1.000
_cell.angle_alpha   90.00
_cell.angle_beta   90.00
_cell.angle_gamma   90.00
#
_symmetry.space_group_name_H-M   'P 1'
#
loop_
_entity.id
_entity.type
_entity.pdbx_description
1 polymer ?
#
loop_
_entity_poly.entity_id
_entity_poly.type
_entity_poly.pdbx_seq_one_letter_code
_entity_poly.pdbx_strand_id
1 'polypeptide(L)'
;MSDCTPTLPQDVITDVLKRLPAKSIGRFRCVSKPWRSLLSNPRFIKEHLNFHIRSDPDKFIVVDRSDRAPRVLTPNMENNSTERRYDWVCTKVISPLLCLNKQSKRVFVVGSCHGLVLLANDKRTMILMNPTTLEAVEIPKFGLSLDPFVGDEMLCGLGYDETNNDYKIVTFPHYDRDEQDYAETFADVYSVRTKTWKRLAKSRYSLPYITAGVLANGCLHWIAKDTKTAGHPLVIAAFDLAREEFKEVPPPRDINISSARLTVLGGCFACFDNALGFNGSSVMNFWVMYDYGEQESWIQFNISDCKCICYLYRIVGLLRDDELVMVDNRKRLVMYSLSSRVLRDMNIVGAPYRFGYQVMTFKESLLSPNYISG
;
A
#
# COMPACT_ATOMS: atom_id res chain seq x y z
N MET A 1 17.22 55.64 -8.62
CA MET A 1 16.39 54.81 -9.51
C MET A 1 16.16 53.51 -8.80
N SER A 2 14.94 53.28 -8.32
CA SER A 2 14.52 52.03 -7.71
C SER A 2 14.32 51.00 -8.81
N ASP A 3 15.18 49.98 -8.86
CA ASP A 3 15.02 48.82 -9.74
C ASP A 3 13.73 48.06 -9.35
N CYS A 4 12.62 48.42 -9.99
CA CYS A 4 11.41 47.61 -10.00
C CYS A 4 11.64 46.41 -10.91
N THR A 5 12.42 45.45 -10.44
CA THR A 5 12.37 44.10 -11.01
C THR A 5 10.94 43.59 -10.83
N PRO A 6 10.24 43.19 -11.91
CA PRO A 6 8.89 42.66 -11.79
C PRO A 6 8.94 41.38 -10.95
N THR A 7 8.36 41.43 -9.76
CA THR A 7 8.26 40.29 -8.84
C THR A 7 6.95 39.57 -9.12
N LEU A 8 7.05 38.28 -9.43
CA LEU A 8 5.88 37.42 -9.59
C LEU A 8 5.08 37.38 -8.27
N PRO A 9 3.74 37.47 -8.33
CA PRO A 9 2.89 37.29 -7.16
C PRO A 9 3.12 35.94 -6.47
N GLN A 10 3.05 35.92 -5.13
CA GLN A 10 3.38 34.75 -4.31
C GLN A 10 2.45 33.55 -4.57
N ASP A 11 1.19 33.81 -4.86
CA ASP A 11 0.17 32.85 -5.26
C ASP A 11 0.53 32.17 -6.60
N VAL A 12 1.00 32.93 -7.59
CA VAL A 12 1.45 32.39 -8.88
C VAL A 12 2.68 31.51 -8.69
N ILE A 13 3.65 31.95 -7.87
CA ILE A 13 4.82 31.13 -7.53
C ILE A 13 4.36 29.81 -6.88
N THR A 14 3.46 29.89 -5.90
CA THR A 14 2.93 28.71 -5.20
C THR A 14 2.20 27.77 -6.16
N ASP A 15 1.41 28.31 -7.09
CA ASP A 15 0.69 27.55 -8.11
C ASP A 15 1.62 26.85 -9.12
N VAL A 16 2.74 27.49 -9.50
CA VAL A 16 3.75 26.85 -10.34
C VAL A 16 4.45 25.73 -9.58
N LEU A 17 4.86 26.00 -8.33
CA LEU A 17 5.60 25.04 -7.53
C LEU A 17 4.78 23.82 -7.14
N LYS A 18 3.49 23.98 -6.82
CA LYS A 18 2.64 22.84 -6.46
C LYS A 18 2.46 21.80 -7.58
N ARG A 19 2.77 22.17 -8.84
CA ARG A 19 2.66 21.29 -10.03
C ARG A 19 3.95 20.53 -10.33
N LEU A 20 5.05 20.87 -9.64
CA LEU A 20 6.35 20.24 -9.88
C LEU A 20 6.49 18.93 -9.10
N PRO A 21 7.23 17.93 -9.62
CA PRO A 21 7.47 16.69 -8.90
C PRO A 21 8.07 16.91 -7.51
N ALA A 22 7.68 16.08 -6.54
CA ALA A 22 8.14 16.17 -5.15
C ALA A 22 9.68 16.22 -5.03
N LYS A 23 10.39 15.48 -5.89
CA LYS A 23 11.86 15.49 -5.95
C LYS A 23 12.44 16.87 -6.30
N SER A 24 11.82 17.59 -7.25
CA SER A 24 12.22 18.95 -7.63
C SER A 24 11.98 19.93 -6.49
N ILE A 25 10.83 19.80 -5.83
CA ILE A 25 10.51 20.61 -4.65
C ILE A 25 11.50 20.40 -3.51
N GLY A 26 11.90 19.14 -3.26
CA GLY A 26 12.96 18.83 -2.30
C GLY A 26 14.26 19.57 -2.60
N ARG A 27 14.68 19.66 -3.87
CA ARG A 27 15.88 20.42 -4.29
C ARG A 27 15.69 21.92 -4.13
N PHE A 28 14.50 22.44 -4.43
CA PHE A 28 14.21 23.87 -4.35
C PHE A 28 14.16 24.42 -2.93
N ARG A 29 13.96 23.56 -1.92
CA ARG A 29 14.16 23.92 -0.50
C ARG A 29 15.59 24.40 -0.20
N CYS A 30 16.58 24.07 -1.04
CA CYS A 30 17.97 24.49 -0.87
C CYS A 30 18.31 25.83 -1.53
N VAL A 31 17.40 26.41 -2.33
CA VAL A 31 17.68 27.62 -3.12
C VAL A 31 17.75 28.87 -2.24
N SER A 32 16.81 29.03 -1.30
CA SER A 32 16.79 30.17 -0.38
C SER A 32 15.96 29.90 0.87
N LYS A 33 16.11 30.74 1.91
CA LYS A 33 15.32 30.63 3.15
C LYS A 33 13.80 30.80 2.92
N PRO A 34 13.32 31.79 2.12
CA PRO A 34 11.89 31.92 1.83
C PRO A 34 11.32 30.70 1.12
N TRP A 35 12.05 30.14 0.14
CA TRP A 35 11.63 28.94 -0.58
C TRP A 35 11.58 27.72 0.34
N ARG A 36 12.58 27.55 1.21
CA ARG A 36 12.55 26.51 2.24
C ARG A 36 11.31 26.64 3.12
N SER A 37 11.00 27.85 3.59
CA SER A 37 9.85 28.12 4.45
C SER A 37 8.51 27.80 3.76
N LEU A 38 8.33 28.25 2.51
CA LEU A 38 7.14 27.98 1.71
C LEU A 38 6.96 26.48 1.45
N LEU A 39 8.01 25.83 0.97
CA LEU A 39 7.98 24.43 0.53
C LEU A 39 7.98 23.43 1.70
N SER A 40 8.26 23.89 2.91
CA SER A 40 8.09 23.12 4.16
C SER A 40 6.77 23.44 4.87
N ASN A 41 5.95 24.36 4.35
CA ASN A 41 4.67 24.69 4.95
C ASN A 41 3.69 23.50 4.82
N PRO A 42 3.02 23.08 5.92
CA PRO A 42 2.06 21.97 5.90
C PRO A 42 0.93 22.13 4.87
N ARG A 43 0.42 23.35 4.70
CA ARG A 43 -0.62 23.66 3.71
C ARG A 43 -0.12 23.42 2.29
N PHE A 44 1.09 23.90 1.96
CA PHE A 44 1.70 23.66 0.66
C PHE A 44 1.89 22.15 0.42
N ILE A 45 2.38 21.41 1.42
CA ILE A 45 2.58 19.96 1.30
C ILE A 45 1.25 19.23 1.06
N LYS A 46 0.17 19.62 1.74
CA LYS A 46 -1.17 19.05 1.55
C LYS A 46 -1.74 19.39 0.17
N GLU A 47 -1.61 20.63 -0.27
CA GLU A 47 -2.04 21.06 -1.61
C GLU A 47 -1.25 20.34 -2.72
N HIS A 48 0.08 20.21 -2.57
CA HIS A 48 0.95 19.45 -3.46
C HIS A 48 0.55 17.97 -3.53
N LEU A 49 0.34 17.33 -2.36
CA LEU A 49 -0.13 15.95 -2.29
C LEU A 49 -1.47 15.78 -3.02
N ASN A 50 -2.45 16.63 -2.73
CA ASN A 50 -3.78 16.53 -3.34
C ASN A 50 -3.74 16.74 -4.87
N PHE A 51 -2.83 17.58 -5.34
CA PHE A 51 -2.61 17.77 -6.77
C PHE A 51 -2.05 16.49 -7.42
N HIS A 52 -1.01 15.89 -6.82
CA HIS A 52 -0.28 14.78 -7.42
C HIS A 52 -0.88 13.38 -7.16
N ILE A 53 -1.68 13.20 -6.10
CA ILE A 53 -2.23 11.88 -5.73
C ILE A 53 -3.12 11.26 -6.82
N ARG A 54 -3.70 12.08 -7.70
CA ARG A 54 -4.51 11.61 -8.83
C ARG A 54 -3.78 11.64 -10.18
N SER A 55 -2.81 12.53 -10.34
CA SER A 55 -2.16 12.77 -11.64
C SER A 55 -0.86 12.01 -11.85
N ASP A 56 -0.11 11.74 -10.78
CA ASP A 56 1.22 11.15 -10.93
C ASP A 56 1.14 9.64 -11.10
N PRO A 57 1.98 9.07 -11.98
CA PRO A 57 2.06 7.63 -12.08
C PRO A 57 2.51 7.04 -10.76
N ASP A 58 1.89 5.92 -10.37
CA ASP A 58 2.36 5.16 -9.22
C ASP A 58 3.80 4.71 -9.40
N LYS A 59 4.52 4.63 -8.29
CA LYS A 59 5.83 3.98 -8.21
C LYS A 59 5.68 2.67 -7.47
N PHE A 60 6.63 1.76 -7.65
CA PHE A 60 6.66 0.55 -6.84
C PHE A 60 7.74 0.65 -5.78
N ILE A 61 7.41 0.17 -4.58
CA ILE A 61 8.40 -0.21 -3.58
C ILE A 61 8.43 -1.73 -3.49
N VAL A 62 9.63 -2.29 -3.61
CA VAL A 62 9.86 -3.74 -3.58
C VAL A 62 10.95 -4.05 -2.58
N VAL A 63 10.85 -5.19 -1.91
CA VAL A 63 11.91 -5.66 -1.01
C VAL A 63 12.57 -6.89 -1.62
N ASP A 64 13.88 -6.82 -1.80
CA ASP A 64 14.69 -7.96 -2.23
C ASP A 64 14.93 -8.89 -1.04
N ARG A 65 14.74 -10.20 -1.24
CA ARG A 65 14.94 -11.20 -0.18
C ARG A 65 16.42 -11.42 0.17
N SER A 66 17.33 -11.11 -0.76
CA SER A 66 18.76 -11.38 -0.59
C SER A 66 19.43 -10.38 0.36
N ASP A 67 19.26 -9.09 0.10
CA ASP A 67 19.85 -8.00 0.87
C ASP A 67 18.87 -7.33 1.84
N ARG A 68 17.57 -7.64 1.75
CA ARG A 68 16.48 -7.07 2.56
C ARG A 68 16.28 -5.56 2.32
N ALA A 69 16.82 -5.02 1.25
CA ALA A 69 16.77 -3.59 0.95
C ALA A 69 15.47 -3.21 0.23
N PRO A 70 14.71 -2.23 0.74
CA PRO A 70 13.63 -1.62 -0.02
C PRO A 70 14.19 -0.89 -1.25
N ARG A 71 13.58 -1.10 -2.41
CA ARG A 71 13.97 -0.52 -3.69
C ARG A 71 12.80 0.22 -4.31
N VAL A 72 13.05 1.40 -4.87
CA VAL A 72 12.04 2.22 -5.55
C VAL A 72 12.18 2.04 -7.05
N LEU A 73 11.13 1.48 -7.66
CA LEU A 73 11.01 1.38 -9.10
C LEU A 73 10.15 2.55 -9.60
N THR A 74 10.61 3.23 -10.64
CA THR A 74 9.88 4.32 -11.32
C THR A 74 9.65 3.95 -12.78
N PRO A 75 8.52 4.34 -13.40
CA PRO A 75 8.31 4.13 -14.83
C PRO A 75 9.41 4.81 -15.64
N ASN A 76 9.89 4.15 -16.69
CA ASN A 76 10.83 4.76 -17.61
C ASN A 76 10.08 5.67 -18.60
N MET A 77 10.24 7.00 -18.46
CA MET A 77 9.57 7.99 -19.31
C MET A 77 10.41 8.39 -20.52
N GLU A 78 11.70 8.04 -20.57
CA GLU A 78 12.67 8.43 -21.62
C GLU A 78 12.74 7.38 -22.76
N ASN A 79 11.58 6.97 -23.29
CA ASN A 79 11.46 5.89 -24.27
C ASN A 79 11.88 6.25 -25.72
N ASN A 80 12.84 7.16 -25.91
CA ASN A 80 13.22 7.68 -27.24
C ASN A 80 14.46 7.04 -27.88
N SER A 81 15.08 5.99 -27.30
CA SER A 81 16.25 5.33 -27.91
C SER A 81 16.04 3.84 -28.16
N THR A 82 16.52 3.40 -29.32
CA THR A 82 16.21 2.14 -30.01
C THR A 82 16.90 0.89 -29.47
N GLU A 83 17.59 0.95 -28.34
CA GLU A 83 18.36 -0.18 -27.81
C GLU A 83 17.94 -0.54 -26.38
N ARG A 84 17.26 -1.69 -26.26
CA ARG A 84 16.73 -2.32 -25.01
C ARG A 84 15.72 -1.47 -24.23
N ARG A 85 14.45 -1.66 -24.60
CA ARG A 85 13.27 -1.05 -23.97
C ARG A 85 13.04 -1.60 -22.55
N TYR A 86 13.44 -0.84 -21.54
CA TYR A 86 13.04 -1.09 -20.15
C TYR A 86 11.74 -0.36 -19.83
N ASP A 87 10.79 -1.06 -19.23
CA ASP A 87 9.53 -0.47 -18.77
C ASP A 87 9.75 0.40 -17.52
N TRP A 88 10.68 -0.02 -16.66
CA TRP A 88 10.89 0.55 -15.32
C TRP A 88 12.38 0.61 -14.95
N VAL A 89 12.71 1.55 -14.06
CA VAL A 89 14.07 1.77 -13.56
C VAL A 89 14.07 1.68 -12.03
N CYS A 90 15.00 0.91 -11.46
CA CYS A 90 15.34 1.00 -10.05
C CYS A 90 16.11 2.30 -9.80
N THR A 91 15.41 3.29 -9.27
CA THR A 91 15.95 4.65 -9.06
C THR A 91 16.56 4.83 -7.67
N LYS A 92 16.26 3.93 -6.74
CA LYS A 92 16.72 4.04 -5.36
C LYS A 92 16.83 2.68 -4.70
N VAL A 93 17.92 2.49 -3.94
CA VAL A 93 18.10 1.41 -2.98
C VAL A 93 18.17 2.05 -1.60
N ILE A 94 17.23 1.70 -0.73
CA ILE A 94 17.14 2.22 0.63
C ILE A 94 17.88 1.22 1.52
N SER A 95 18.86 1.70 2.29
CA SER A 95 19.61 0.83 3.20
C SER A 95 18.67 0.21 4.23
N PRO A 96 18.66 -1.13 4.41
CA PRO A 96 17.89 -1.76 5.47
C PRO A 96 18.25 -1.20 6.84
N LEU A 97 19.48 -0.73 7.05
CA LEU A 97 19.95 -0.17 8.32
C LEU A 97 19.30 1.15 8.69
N LEU A 98 18.90 1.94 7.69
CA LEU A 98 18.11 3.16 7.91
C LEU A 98 16.70 2.83 8.35
N CYS A 99 16.27 1.60 8.08
CA CYS A 99 14.89 1.24 7.98
C CYS A 99 14.63 -0.14 8.56
N LEU A 100 15.38 -0.70 9.54
CA LEU A 100 15.08 -1.89 10.39
C LEU A 100 16.38 -2.46 11.05
N ASN A 101 16.23 -3.25 12.12
CA ASN A 101 17.32 -3.87 12.87
C ASN A 101 18.12 -4.91 12.04
N LYS A 102 19.47 -4.87 12.10
CA LYS A 102 20.41 -5.83 11.45
C LYS A 102 20.08 -7.30 11.67
N GLN A 103 19.50 -7.65 12.82
CA GLN A 103 19.21 -9.03 13.22
C GLN A 103 17.95 -9.61 12.55
N SER A 104 17.15 -8.77 11.89
CA SER A 104 15.96 -9.23 11.17
C SER A 104 16.34 -10.05 9.94
N LYS A 105 15.66 -11.18 9.72
CA LYS A 105 15.85 -11.99 8.50
C LYS A 105 14.90 -11.57 7.38
N ARG A 106 13.85 -10.80 7.69
CA ARG A 106 12.76 -10.50 6.75
C ARG A 106 12.22 -9.09 6.95
N VAL A 107 12.07 -8.37 5.84
CA VAL A 107 11.49 -7.03 5.79
C VAL A 107 10.27 -7.06 4.90
N PHE A 108 9.20 -6.42 5.35
CA PHE A 108 7.88 -6.48 4.75
C PHE A 108 7.34 -5.09 4.43
N VAL A 109 6.74 -4.93 3.26
CA VAL A 109 5.92 -3.76 2.92
C VAL A 109 4.49 -4.05 3.33
N VAL A 110 3.99 -3.32 4.33
CA VAL A 110 2.65 -3.52 4.90
C VAL A 110 1.58 -2.82 4.09
N GLY A 111 1.79 -1.53 3.82
CA GLY A 111 0.77 -0.63 3.34
C GLY A 111 1.39 0.68 2.89
N SER A 112 0.73 1.37 1.97
CA SER A 112 1.08 2.72 1.56
C SER A 112 -0.16 3.62 1.68
N CYS A 113 0.06 4.87 2.07
CA CYS A 113 -0.99 5.86 2.17
C CYS A 113 -0.39 7.24 1.95
N HIS A 114 -0.87 7.98 0.94
CA HIS A 114 -0.42 9.34 0.63
C HIS A 114 1.11 9.47 0.44
N GLY A 115 1.76 8.40 -0.01
CA GLY A 115 3.21 8.33 -0.21
C GLY A 115 4.02 7.98 1.04
N LEU A 116 3.39 7.89 2.22
CA LEU A 116 3.96 7.19 3.36
C LEU A 116 3.85 5.68 3.14
N VAL A 117 4.87 4.94 3.55
CA VAL A 117 4.95 3.48 3.47
C VAL A 117 5.27 2.94 4.85
N LEU A 118 4.48 1.96 5.29
CA LEU A 118 4.74 1.22 6.51
C LEU A 118 5.56 -0.03 6.18
N LEU A 119 6.77 -0.09 6.75
CA LEU A 119 7.65 -1.25 6.71
C LEU A 119 7.60 -1.98 8.06
N ALA A 120 7.81 -3.28 8.02
CA ALA A 120 7.88 -4.11 9.21
C ALA A 120 8.92 -5.22 9.08
N ASN A 121 9.30 -5.85 10.19
CA ASN A 121 10.14 -7.04 10.18
C ASN A 121 9.67 -8.14 11.12
N ASP A 122 10.27 -9.32 10.96
CA ASP A 122 10.19 -10.49 11.85
C ASP A 122 10.70 -10.26 13.30
N LYS A 123 11.02 -9.02 13.70
CA LYS A 123 11.48 -8.63 15.05
C LYS A 123 10.62 -7.56 15.70
N ARG A 124 9.38 -7.38 15.21
CA ARG A 124 8.40 -6.43 15.75
C ARG A 124 8.81 -4.97 15.67
N THR A 125 9.71 -4.62 14.75
CA THR A 125 10.00 -3.23 14.44
C THR A 125 9.12 -2.82 13.27
N MET A 126 8.40 -1.73 13.47
CA MET A 126 7.58 -1.09 12.46
C MET A 126 8.14 0.29 12.18
N ILE A 127 8.27 0.65 10.91
CA ILE A 127 8.83 1.93 10.49
C ILE A 127 7.87 2.56 9.49
N LEU A 128 7.40 3.75 9.83
CA LEU A 128 6.68 4.59 8.89
C LEU A 128 7.70 5.48 8.20
N MET A 129 7.78 5.39 6.87
CA MET A 129 8.75 6.15 6.09
C MET A 129 8.10 6.84 4.90
N ASN A 130 8.75 7.91 4.43
CA ASN A 130 8.51 8.45 3.10
C ASN A 130 9.66 8.05 2.17
N PRO A 131 9.46 7.16 1.19
CA PRO A 131 10.53 6.74 0.26
C PRO A 131 11.07 7.87 -0.62
N THR A 132 10.31 8.96 -0.83
CA THR A 132 10.73 10.13 -1.59
C THR A 132 11.70 11.00 -0.79
N THR A 133 11.33 11.39 0.44
CA THR A 133 12.14 12.26 1.30
C THR A 133 13.21 11.51 2.10
N LEU A 134 13.08 10.18 2.23
CA LEU A 134 13.90 9.30 3.07
C LEU A 134 13.79 9.56 4.58
N GLU A 135 12.83 10.38 4.98
CA GLU A 135 12.47 10.51 6.39
C GLU A 135 11.75 9.24 6.84
N ALA A 136 12.10 8.77 8.03
CA ALA A 136 11.56 7.57 8.64
C ALA A 136 11.40 7.77 10.15
N VAL A 137 10.41 7.12 10.74
CA VAL A 137 10.20 7.07 12.19
C VAL A 137 9.90 5.63 12.59
N GLU A 138 10.57 5.17 13.64
CA GLU A 138 10.24 3.89 14.27
C GLU A 138 8.97 4.06 15.12
N ILE A 139 8.02 3.16 14.93
CA ILE A 139 6.79 3.12 15.70
C ILE A 139 7.10 2.41 17.03
N PRO A 140 6.76 3.02 18.19
CA PRO A 140 7.01 2.40 19.48
C PRO A 140 6.29 1.06 19.57
N LYS A 141 6.94 0.07 20.19
CA LYS A 141 6.31 -1.23 20.43
C LYS A 141 5.15 -1.07 21.42
N PHE A 142 4.02 -1.69 21.12
CA PHE A 142 2.93 -1.74 22.09
C PHE A 142 3.26 -2.77 23.17
N GLY A 143 3.36 -2.33 24.43
CA GLY A 143 3.82 -3.17 25.54
C GLY A 143 2.88 -4.34 25.91
N LEU A 144 1.66 -4.36 25.38
CA LEU A 144 0.60 -5.33 25.70
C LEU A 144 0.31 -6.32 24.56
N SER A 145 1.04 -6.28 23.44
CA SER A 145 0.80 -7.17 22.30
C SER A 145 1.67 -8.43 22.38
N LEU A 146 1.02 -9.60 22.40
CA LEU A 146 1.63 -10.88 22.01
C LEU A 146 2.04 -10.84 20.53
N ASP A 147 2.95 -11.74 20.14
CA ASP A 147 3.69 -11.70 18.87
C ASP A 147 2.77 -11.64 17.65
N PRO A 148 2.62 -10.53 16.88
CA PRO A 148 1.77 -10.52 15.71
C PRO A 148 2.39 -11.23 14.49
N PHE A 149 3.48 -11.98 14.69
CA PHE A 149 4.30 -12.57 13.64
C PHE A 149 4.25 -14.10 13.65
N VAL A 150 3.73 -14.67 12.57
CA VAL A 150 3.99 -16.07 12.20
C VAL A 150 4.43 -16.11 10.75
N GLY A 151 5.70 -16.44 10.50
CA GLY A 151 6.22 -16.61 9.15
C GLY A 151 6.48 -15.31 8.37
N ASP A 152 5.81 -15.13 7.23
CA ASP A 152 6.05 -14.08 6.21
C ASP A 152 5.01 -12.94 6.23
N GLU A 153 4.07 -12.95 7.18
CA GLU A 153 2.86 -12.13 7.14
C GLU A 153 2.62 -11.37 8.46
N MET A 154 1.93 -10.22 8.41
CA MET A 154 1.63 -9.38 9.57
C MET A 154 0.18 -8.90 9.56
N LEU A 155 -0.53 -9.03 10.70
CA LEU A 155 -1.91 -8.56 10.88
C LEU A 155 -1.92 -7.05 11.18
N CYS A 156 -1.75 -6.26 10.13
CA CYS A 156 -1.63 -4.81 10.29
C CYS A 156 -2.06 -4.06 9.03
N GLY A 157 -2.44 -2.80 9.18
CA GLY A 157 -2.73 -1.92 8.06
C GLY A 157 -2.37 -0.47 8.37
N LEU A 158 -1.99 0.26 7.33
CA LEU A 158 -1.74 1.71 7.38
C LEU A 158 -2.89 2.41 6.66
N GLY A 159 -3.47 3.42 7.30
CA GLY A 159 -4.48 4.25 6.66
C GLY A 159 -4.49 5.69 7.16
N TYR A 160 -5.25 6.53 6.47
CA TYR A 160 -5.47 7.92 6.83
C TYR A 160 -6.93 8.12 7.22
N ASP A 161 -7.12 8.66 8.41
CA ASP A 161 -8.38 9.13 8.94
C ASP A 161 -8.57 10.59 8.49
N GLU A 162 -9.36 10.77 7.43
CA GLU A 162 -9.65 12.09 6.86
C GLU A 162 -10.41 13.00 7.84
N THR A 163 -11.27 12.42 8.70
CA THR A 163 -12.10 13.18 9.63
C THR A 163 -11.24 13.80 10.71
N ASN A 164 -10.31 13.02 11.26
CA ASN A 164 -9.45 13.49 12.34
C ASN A 164 -8.09 13.99 11.84
N ASN A 165 -7.81 14.01 10.53
CA ASN A 165 -6.50 14.35 9.95
C ASN A 165 -5.35 13.60 10.66
N ASP A 166 -5.41 12.28 10.65
CA ASP A 166 -4.42 11.43 11.32
C ASP A 166 -4.08 10.20 10.49
N TYR A 167 -2.81 9.79 10.53
CA TYR A 167 -2.44 8.48 10.03
C TYR A 167 -2.58 7.49 11.17
N LYS A 168 -3.25 6.39 10.90
CA LYS A 168 -3.47 5.33 11.87
C LYS A 168 -2.85 4.04 11.39
N ILE A 169 -2.23 3.33 12.33
CA ILE A 169 -1.77 1.97 12.13
C ILE A 169 -2.63 1.07 12.99
N VAL A 170 -3.32 0.13 12.37
CA VAL A 170 -4.16 -0.84 13.06
C VAL A 170 -3.44 -2.16 13.06
N THR A 171 -3.31 -2.79 14.22
CA THR A 171 -2.69 -4.11 14.39
C THR A 171 -3.60 -5.03 15.18
N PHE A 172 -3.41 -6.33 14.99
CA PHE A 172 -4.10 -7.36 15.75
C PHE A 172 -3.05 -8.28 16.39
N PRO A 173 -3.12 -8.53 17.72
CA PRO A 173 -2.25 -9.51 18.35
C PRO A 173 -2.58 -10.89 17.80
N HIS A 174 -1.55 -11.67 17.48
CA HIS A 174 -1.72 -13.07 17.15
C HIS A 174 -1.64 -13.89 18.44
N TYR A 175 -2.63 -14.75 18.68
CA TYR A 175 -2.60 -15.75 19.75
C TYR A 175 -2.13 -17.08 19.13
N ASP A 176 -1.24 -17.78 19.83
CA ASP A 176 -0.74 -19.08 19.38
C ASP A 176 -1.91 -20.06 19.26
N ARG A 177 -1.99 -20.78 18.15
CA ARG A 177 -3.22 -21.48 17.68
C ARG A 177 -3.48 -22.81 18.41
N ASP A 178 -2.79 -23.08 19.50
CA ASP A 178 -2.81 -24.39 20.17
C ASP A 178 -3.95 -24.55 21.18
N GLU A 179 -4.74 -23.51 21.45
CA GLU A 179 -5.93 -23.63 22.31
C GLU A 179 -7.21 -23.37 21.51
N GLN A 180 -8.18 -24.27 21.66
CA GLN A 180 -9.52 -24.27 21.03
C GLN A 180 -10.39 -23.06 21.41
N ASP A 181 -9.85 -22.08 22.12
CA ASP A 181 -10.49 -20.80 22.34
C ASP A 181 -10.17 -19.89 21.17
N TYR A 182 -11.20 -19.50 20.42
CA TYR A 182 -11.18 -18.36 19.50
C TYR A 182 -11.02 -17.06 20.29
N ALA A 183 -9.88 -16.95 20.98
CA ALA A 183 -9.59 -15.98 22.00
C ALA A 183 -9.65 -14.58 21.42
N GLU A 184 -10.07 -13.70 22.29
CA GLU A 184 -10.57 -12.35 22.04
C GLU A 184 -9.66 -11.57 21.08
N THR A 185 -10.12 -11.35 19.84
CA THR A 185 -9.38 -10.53 18.89
C THR A 185 -9.57 -9.07 19.25
N PHE A 186 -8.53 -8.43 19.78
CA PHE A 186 -8.51 -6.99 19.99
C PHE A 186 -7.87 -6.29 18.79
N ALA A 187 -8.30 -5.07 18.50
CA ALA A 187 -7.60 -4.19 17.57
C ALA A 187 -6.81 -3.15 18.38
N ASP A 188 -5.52 -3.03 18.09
CA ASP A 188 -4.66 -1.98 18.64
C ASP A 188 -4.47 -0.91 17.57
N VAL A 189 -4.72 0.34 17.92
CA VAL A 189 -4.64 1.49 17.00
C VAL A 189 -3.54 2.43 17.49
N TYR A 190 -2.57 2.69 16.62
CA TYR A 190 -1.57 3.73 16.81
C TYR A 190 -1.97 4.97 16.04
N SER A 191 -2.09 6.09 16.75
CA SER A 191 -2.22 7.42 16.16
C SER A 191 -0.82 7.99 15.91
N VAL A 192 -0.47 8.24 14.66
CA VAL A 192 0.84 8.80 14.31
C VAL A 192 0.94 10.25 14.77
N ARG A 193 -0.16 11.01 14.72
CA ARG A 193 -0.22 12.39 15.21
C ARG A 193 0.01 12.50 16.72
N THR A 194 -0.71 11.71 17.53
CA THR A 194 -0.58 11.77 19.00
C THR A 194 0.60 10.94 19.52
N LYS A 195 1.14 10.05 18.69
CA LYS A 195 2.20 9.10 19.03
C LYS A 195 1.83 8.17 20.17
N THR A 196 0.55 7.79 20.23
CA THR A 196 0.03 6.91 21.28
C THR A 196 -0.65 5.69 20.68
N TRP A 197 -0.60 4.60 21.45
CA TRP A 197 -1.37 3.41 21.20
C TRP A 197 -2.63 3.40 22.04
N LYS A 198 -3.72 2.88 21.46
CA LYS A 198 -4.98 2.62 22.14
C LYS A 198 -5.45 1.22 21.75
N ARG A 199 -5.76 0.39 22.76
CA ARG A 199 -6.45 -0.88 22.54
C ARG A 199 -7.96 -0.63 22.47
N LEU A 200 -8.61 -1.14 21.44
CA LEU A 200 -10.06 -1.10 21.31
C LEU A 200 -10.72 -2.26 22.04
N ALA A 201 -12.04 -2.17 22.19
CA ALA A 201 -12.83 -3.27 22.72
C ALA A 201 -12.72 -4.52 21.83
N LYS A 202 -13.13 -5.66 22.38
CA LYS A 202 -13.13 -6.96 21.70
C LYS A 202 -13.83 -6.87 20.35
N SER A 203 -13.13 -7.25 19.29
CA SER A 203 -13.68 -7.34 17.95
C SER A 203 -14.63 -8.53 17.85
N ARG A 204 -15.71 -8.34 17.09
CA ARG A 204 -16.57 -9.43 16.58
C ARG A 204 -15.81 -10.38 15.66
N TYR A 205 -14.78 -9.87 15.00
CA TYR A 205 -14.12 -10.55 13.90
C TYR A 205 -12.78 -11.10 14.36
N SER A 206 -12.55 -12.39 14.07
CA SER A 206 -11.21 -12.99 14.18
C SER A 206 -10.57 -13.06 12.81
N LEU A 207 -9.25 -12.91 12.75
CA LEU A 207 -8.49 -12.90 11.50
C LEU A 207 -7.81 -14.27 11.30
N PRO A 208 -8.42 -15.19 10.54
CA PRO A 208 -7.88 -16.55 10.36
C PRO A 208 -6.62 -16.57 9.49
N TYR A 209 -6.45 -15.55 8.64
CA TYR A 209 -5.34 -15.42 7.70
C TYR A 209 -4.50 -14.21 8.09
N ILE A 210 -3.18 -14.37 8.03
CA ILE A 210 -2.26 -13.30 8.35
C ILE A 210 -2.09 -12.47 7.08
N THR A 211 -2.83 -11.37 6.95
CA THR A 211 -2.72 -10.49 5.76
C THR A 211 -2.63 -9.04 6.17
N ALA A 212 -1.92 -8.26 5.36
CA ALA A 212 -1.95 -6.81 5.48
C ALA A 212 -3.35 -6.27 5.15
N GLY A 213 -3.78 -5.23 5.86
CA GLY A 213 -5.04 -4.56 5.65
C GLY A 213 -5.03 -3.73 4.37
N VAL A 214 -6.09 -3.84 3.59
CA VAL A 214 -6.25 -3.09 2.33
C VAL A 214 -7.02 -1.81 2.59
N LEU A 215 -6.38 -0.66 2.32
CA LEU A 215 -6.98 0.66 2.49
C LEU A 215 -7.86 1.01 1.29
N ALA A 216 -9.15 1.22 1.51
CA ALA A 216 -10.07 1.77 0.52
C ALA A 216 -11.20 2.55 1.23
N ASN A 217 -11.67 3.65 0.66
CA ASN A 217 -12.82 4.41 1.19
C ASN A 217 -12.79 4.68 2.70
N GLY A 218 -11.64 5.15 3.21
CA GLY A 218 -11.44 5.47 4.63
C GLY A 218 -11.41 4.26 5.58
N CYS A 219 -11.43 3.04 5.05
CA CYS A 219 -11.48 1.81 5.83
C CYS A 219 -10.31 0.87 5.48
N LEU A 220 -9.84 0.11 6.48
CA LEU A 220 -8.93 -1.00 6.26
C LEU A 220 -9.71 -2.32 6.20
N HIS A 221 -9.41 -3.16 5.22
CA HIS A 221 -10.18 -4.37 4.93
C HIS A 221 -9.36 -5.64 5.12
N TRP A 222 -10.01 -6.66 5.69
CA TRP A 222 -9.48 -8.01 5.83
C TRP A 222 -10.56 -9.05 5.57
N ILE A 223 -10.14 -10.24 5.18
CA ILE A 223 -10.99 -11.43 5.25
C ILE A 223 -10.94 -11.95 6.68
N ALA A 224 -12.11 -12.06 7.30
CA ALA A 224 -12.26 -12.38 8.71
C ALA A 224 -13.31 -13.47 8.93
N LYS A 225 -13.29 -14.14 10.08
CA LYS A 225 -14.42 -14.97 10.55
C LYS A 225 -15.29 -14.14 11.48
N ASP A 226 -16.60 -14.14 11.23
CA ASP A 226 -17.57 -13.63 12.20
C ASP A 226 -17.74 -14.63 13.35
N THR A 227 -17.26 -14.27 14.54
CA THR A 227 -17.33 -15.16 15.70
C THR A 227 -18.71 -15.19 16.37
N LYS A 228 -19.61 -14.26 16.04
CA LYS A 228 -20.94 -14.17 16.66
C LYS A 228 -22.01 -14.95 15.90
N THR A 229 -21.84 -15.15 14.60
CA THR A 229 -22.79 -15.90 13.77
C THR A 229 -22.50 -17.40 13.81
N ALA A 230 -23.56 -18.22 13.93
CA ALA A 230 -23.44 -19.67 13.92
C ALA A 230 -22.74 -20.17 12.65
N GLY A 231 -21.79 -21.10 12.80
CA GLY A 231 -20.96 -21.61 11.70
C GLY A 231 -19.75 -20.74 11.36
N HIS A 232 -19.58 -19.58 12.01
CA HIS A 232 -18.43 -18.69 11.87
C HIS A 232 -18.03 -18.37 10.42
N PRO A 233 -18.96 -17.80 9.62
CA PRO A 233 -18.73 -17.58 8.20
C PRO A 233 -17.55 -16.62 7.97
N LEU A 234 -16.90 -16.79 6.82
CA LEU A 234 -15.92 -15.82 6.34
C LEU A 234 -16.65 -14.60 5.76
N VAL A 235 -16.19 -13.42 6.13
CA VAL A 235 -16.74 -12.12 5.71
C VAL A 235 -15.61 -11.16 5.34
N ILE A 236 -15.95 -10.08 4.62
CA ILE A 236 -15.04 -8.95 4.42
C ILE A 236 -15.30 -7.95 5.55
N ALA A 237 -14.41 -7.91 6.53
CA ALA A 237 -14.46 -6.95 7.62
C ALA A 237 -13.73 -5.66 7.22
N ALA A 238 -14.40 -4.52 7.42
CA ALA A 238 -13.88 -3.19 7.17
C ALA A 238 -13.78 -2.43 8.50
N PHE A 239 -12.57 -2.02 8.88
CA PHE A 239 -12.34 -1.16 10.03
C PHE A 239 -12.37 0.30 9.58
N ASP A 240 -13.37 1.03 10.03
CA ASP A 240 -13.54 2.46 9.76
C ASP A 240 -12.54 3.27 10.58
N LEU A 241 -11.61 3.95 9.91
CA LEU A 241 -10.51 4.64 10.60
C LEU A 241 -11.00 5.85 11.39
N ALA A 242 -12.07 6.51 10.94
CA ALA A 242 -12.61 7.70 11.59
C ALA A 242 -13.41 7.34 12.84
N ARG A 243 -14.28 6.32 12.73
CA ARG A 243 -15.14 5.86 13.82
C ARG A 243 -14.43 4.90 14.78
N GLU A 244 -13.35 4.27 14.33
CA GLU A 244 -12.66 3.18 15.03
C GLU A 244 -13.59 1.98 15.29
N GLU A 245 -14.46 1.68 14.33
CA GLU A 245 -15.49 0.63 14.41
C GLU A 245 -15.38 -0.32 13.21
N PHE A 246 -15.71 -1.59 13.42
CA PHE A 246 -15.82 -2.55 12.33
C PHE A 246 -17.22 -2.56 11.73
N LYS A 247 -17.27 -2.64 10.41
CA LYS A 247 -18.45 -2.93 9.59
C LYS A 247 -18.15 -4.07 8.61
N GLU A 248 -19.19 -4.62 8.00
CA GLU A 248 -19.04 -5.65 6.96
C GLU A 248 -19.26 -5.02 5.58
N VAL A 249 -18.50 -5.49 4.61
CA VAL A 249 -18.71 -5.16 3.19
C VAL A 249 -19.23 -6.43 2.51
N PRO A 250 -20.35 -6.36 1.77
CA PRO A 250 -20.88 -7.54 1.12
C PRO A 250 -19.92 -8.03 0.02
N PRO A 251 -19.56 -9.32 0.00
CA PRO A 251 -18.72 -9.90 -1.05
C PRO A 251 -19.51 -10.05 -2.36
N PRO A 252 -18.83 -10.18 -3.52
CA PRO A 252 -19.48 -10.63 -4.75
C PRO A 252 -20.22 -11.95 -4.54
N ARG A 253 -21.36 -12.16 -5.21
CA ARG A 253 -22.21 -13.34 -4.99
C ARG A 253 -21.53 -14.67 -5.35
N ASP A 254 -20.70 -14.66 -6.39
CA ASP A 254 -20.07 -15.86 -6.95
C ASP A 254 -18.64 -16.10 -6.45
N ILE A 255 -18.14 -15.28 -5.51
CA ILE A 255 -16.75 -15.44 -5.03
C ILE A 255 -16.64 -16.55 -4.00
N ASN A 256 -15.56 -17.33 -4.09
CA ASN A 256 -15.14 -18.14 -2.97
C ASN A 256 -14.26 -17.32 -2.00
N ILE A 257 -14.87 -16.77 -0.95
CA ILE A 257 -14.19 -15.91 0.04
C ILE A 257 -12.98 -16.61 0.69
N SER A 258 -13.02 -17.94 0.86
CA SER A 258 -11.92 -18.68 1.50
C SER A 258 -10.60 -18.64 0.72
N SER A 259 -10.68 -18.43 -0.59
CA SER A 259 -9.53 -18.28 -1.49
C SER A 259 -9.32 -16.84 -1.98
N ALA A 260 -10.21 -15.92 -1.59
CA ALA A 260 -10.17 -14.56 -2.06
C ALA A 260 -8.97 -13.79 -1.49
N ARG A 261 -8.51 -12.80 -2.23
CA ARG A 261 -7.54 -11.80 -1.79
C ARG A 261 -8.08 -10.42 -2.09
N LEU A 262 -7.84 -9.49 -1.17
CA LEU A 262 -8.29 -8.10 -1.30
C LEU A 262 -7.18 -7.23 -1.92
N THR A 263 -7.57 -6.19 -2.65
CA THR A 263 -6.65 -5.21 -3.25
C THR A 263 -7.41 -3.92 -3.62
N VAL A 264 -6.71 -2.96 -4.25
CA VAL A 264 -7.30 -1.75 -4.84
C VAL A 264 -6.88 -1.65 -6.30
N LEU A 265 -7.85 -1.41 -7.19
CA LEU A 265 -7.63 -1.25 -8.63
C LEU A 265 -8.28 0.04 -9.11
N GLY A 266 -7.51 0.92 -9.74
CA GLY A 266 -8.02 2.21 -10.21
C GLY A 266 -8.65 3.07 -9.09
N GLY A 267 -8.19 2.93 -7.85
CA GLY A 267 -8.79 3.58 -6.67
C GLY A 267 -10.06 2.92 -6.13
N CYS A 268 -10.57 1.88 -6.79
CA CYS A 268 -11.76 1.13 -6.35
C CYS A 268 -11.36 -0.09 -5.51
N PHE A 269 -12.22 -0.45 -4.55
CA PHE A 269 -12.03 -1.66 -3.76
C PHE A 269 -12.20 -2.89 -4.66
N ALA A 270 -11.29 -3.85 -4.55
CA ALA A 270 -11.27 -5.01 -5.43
C ALA A 270 -10.92 -6.28 -4.66
N CYS A 271 -11.37 -7.41 -5.20
CA CYS A 271 -10.95 -8.72 -4.74
C CYS A 271 -10.70 -9.65 -5.92
N PHE A 272 -9.89 -10.68 -5.72
CA PHE A 272 -9.61 -11.67 -6.74
C PHE A 272 -9.49 -13.05 -6.13
N ASP A 273 -9.85 -14.05 -6.92
CA ASP A 273 -9.61 -15.45 -6.59
C ASP A 273 -8.92 -16.18 -7.74
N ASN A 274 -8.28 -17.28 -7.39
CA ASN A 274 -7.59 -18.14 -8.33
C ASN A 274 -8.39 -19.44 -8.45
N ALA A 275 -9.45 -19.43 -9.25
CA ALA A 275 -10.25 -20.62 -9.50
C ALA A 275 -9.54 -21.57 -10.47
N LEU A 276 -9.58 -22.88 -10.19
CA LEU A 276 -9.27 -23.89 -11.22
C LEU A 276 -10.45 -24.05 -12.16
N GLY A 277 -10.23 -23.94 -13.46
CA GLY A 277 -11.15 -24.47 -14.45
C GLY A 277 -11.16 -26.00 -14.42
N PHE A 278 -12.33 -26.61 -14.62
CA PHE A 278 -12.54 -28.07 -14.66
C PHE A 278 -11.68 -28.81 -15.70
N ASN A 279 -11.13 -28.09 -16.69
CA ASN A 279 -10.29 -28.59 -17.78
C ASN A 279 -8.78 -28.35 -17.53
N GLY A 280 -8.37 -27.97 -16.31
CA GLY A 280 -6.99 -27.61 -16.00
C GLY A 280 -6.56 -26.23 -16.54
N SER A 281 -7.48 -25.47 -17.15
CA SER A 281 -7.23 -24.07 -17.48
C SER A 281 -7.27 -23.20 -16.23
N SER A 282 -6.30 -22.29 -16.17
CA SER A 282 -6.16 -21.29 -15.10
C SER A 282 -6.95 -20.05 -15.49
N VAL A 283 -8.06 -19.76 -14.81
CA VAL A 283 -8.73 -18.46 -14.92
C VAL A 283 -8.54 -17.71 -13.61
N MET A 284 -7.95 -16.52 -13.70
CA MET A 284 -7.99 -15.58 -12.58
C MET A 284 -9.24 -14.73 -12.73
N ASN A 285 -10.11 -14.78 -11.73
CA ASN A 285 -11.25 -13.88 -11.65
C ASN A 285 -10.92 -12.75 -10.69
N PHE A 286 -11.31 -11.54 -11.06
CA PHE A 286 -11.25 -10.42 -10.15
C PHE A 286 -12.51 -9.59 -10.28
N TRP A 287 -12.90 -8.96 -9.17
CA TRP A 287 -14.08 -8.12 -9.06
C TRP A 287 -13.66 -6.74 -8.59
N VAL A 288 -14.27 -5.72 -9.16
CA VAL A 288 -14.07 -4.32 -8.78
C VAL A 288 -15.41 -3.75 -8.34
N MET A 289 -15.45 -3.16 -7.14
CA MET A 289 -16.62 -2.52 -6.57
C MET A 289 -16.60 -1.03 -6.90
N TYR A 290 -17.49 -0.62 -7.80
CA TYR A 290 -17.58 0.79 -8.23
C TYR A 290 -18.36 1.66 -7.25
N ASP A 291 -19.41 1.12 -6.63
CA ASP A 291 -20.17 1.79 -5.57
C ASP A 291 -19.89 1.11 -4.24
N TYR A 292 -19.01 1.72 -3.45
CA TYR A 292 -18.48 1.11 -2.24
C TYR A 292 -19.59 0.77 -1.22
N GLY A 293 -19.66 -0.49 -0.83
CA GLY A 293 -20.66 -1.03 0.11
C GLY A 293 -21.88 -1.65 -0.58
N GLU A 294 -22.09 -1.40 -1.87
CA GLU A 294 -23.22 -1.94 -2.63
C GLU A 294 -22.86 -3.26 -3.29
N GLN A 295 -23.53 -4.36 -2.91
CA GLN A 295 -23.22 -5.70 -3.41
C GLN A 295 -23.42 -5.83 -4.94
N GLU A 296 -24.41 -5.14 -5.51
CA GLU A 296 -24.70 -5.21 -6.94
C GLU A 296 -23.69 -4.44 -7.81
N SER A 297 -22.81 -3.63 -7.19
CA SER A 297 -21.82 -2.82 -7.91
C SER A 297 -20.52 -3.59 -8.24
N TRP A 298 -20.40 -4.83 -7.77
CA TRP A 298 -19.28 -5.70 -8.11
C TRP A 298 -19.34 -6.09 -9.59
N ILE A 299 -18.36 -5.64 -10.37
CA ILE A 299 -18.20 -6.05 -11.76
C ILE A 299 -17.08 -7.09 -11.84
N GLN A 300 -17.39 -8.26 -12.41
CA GLN A 300 -16.43 -9.33 -12.62
C GLN A 300 -15.64 -9.15 -13.91
N PHE A 301 -14.35 -9.43 -13.82
CA PHE A 301 -13.43 -9.54 -14.94
C PHE A 301 -12.69 -10.89 -14.85
N ASN A 302 -12.23 -11.38 -15.99
CA ASN A 302 -11.44 -12.60 -16.06
C ASN A 302 -10.18 -12.41 -16.87
N ILE A 303 -9.13 -13.13 -16.46
CA ILE A 303 -7.92 -13.31 -17.23
C ILE A 303 -7.84 -14.79 -17.60
N SER A 304 -8.24 -15.07 -18.83
CA SER A 304 -8.02 -16.35 -19.49
C SER A 304 -6.61 -16.39 -20.09
N ASP A 305 -6.03 -17.58 -20.18
CA ASP A 305 -4.76 -17.84 -20.90
C ASP A 305 -3.45 -17.49 -20.15
N CYS A 306 -3.52 -17.43 -18.82
CA CYS A 306 -2.31 -17.55 -17.99
C CYS A 306 -1.73 -18.96 -18.15
N LYS A 307 -0.77 -19.14 -19.07
CA LYS A 307 0.00 -20.40 -19.27
C LYS A 307 0.72 -20.91 -18.01
N CYS A 308 0.72 -20.13 -16.94
CA CYS A 308 1.26 -20.49 -15.63
C CYS A 308 0.11 -20.78 -14.67
N ILE A 309 0.23 -21.94 -14.01
CA ILE A 309 -0.67 -22.44 -12.96
C ILE A 309 -1.09 -21.30 -12.00
N CYS A 310 -2.38 -20.98 -12.04
CA CYS A 310 -3.14 -19.88 -11.40
C CYS A 310 -2.83 -19.54 -9.95
N TYR A 311 -2.29 -20.46 -9.15
CA TYR A 311 -2.38 -20.38 -7.69
C TYR A 311 -1.55 -19.27 -7.01
N LEU A 312 -0.74 -18.54 -7.74
CA LEU A 312 0.36 -17.77 -7.14
C LEU A 312 0.51 -16.36 -7.68
N TYR A 313 -0.38 -15.91 -8.56
CA TYR A 313 -0.38 -14.51 -8.95
C TYR A 313 -0.98 -13.65 -7.84
N ARG A 314 -0.29 -12.58 -7.48
CA ARG A 314 -0.80 -11.51 -6.61
C ARG A 314 -0.98 -10.26 -7.46
N ILE A 315 -2.20 -9.73 -7.51
CA ILE A 315 -2.45 -8.44 -8.13
C ILE A 315 -1.86 -7.33 -7.24
N VAL A 316 -1.01 -6.49 -7.82
CA VAL A 316 -0.35 -5.37 -7.14
C VAL A 316 -1.11 -4.07 -7.34
N GLY A 317 -1.63 -3.84 -8.55
CA GLY A 317 -2.34 -2.63 -8.90
C GLY A 317 -2.63 -2.53 -10.39
N LEU A 318 -3.33 -1.46 -10.77
CA LEU A 318 -3.66 -1.12 -12.15
C LEU A 318 -2.87 0.13 -12.56
N LEU A 319 -2.16 0.06 -13.69
CA LEU A 319 -1.43 1.17 -14.28
C LEU A 319 -2.17 1.66 -15.53
N ARG A 320 -2.27 2.99 -15.69
CA ARG A 320 -2.81 3.64 -16.91
C ARG A 320 -4.18 3.10 -17.32
N ASP A 321 -4.98 2.66 -16.36
CA ASP A 321 -6.33 2.12 -16.52
C ASP A 321 -6.47 0.87 -17.43
N ASP A 322 -5.35 0.28 -17.91
CA ASP A 322 -5.37 -0.89 -18.80
C ASP A 322 -4.34 -1.96 -18.41
N GLU A 323 -3.23 -1.59 -17.77
CA GLU A 323 -2.13 -2.51 -17.49
C GLU A 323 -2.21 -3.01 -16.04
N LEU A 324 -2.70 -4.25 -15.87
CA LEU A 324 -2.71 -4.92 -14.58
C LEU A 324 -1.30 -5.43 -14.24
N VAL A 325 -0.78 -5.03 -13.09
CA VAL A 325 0.52 -5.47 -12.59
C VAL A 325 0.34 -6.60 -11.58
N MET A 326 1.05 -7.69 -11.81
CA MET A 326 0.98 -8.88 -10.96
C MET A 326 2.37 -9.38 -10.62
N VAL A 327 2.47 -10.09 -9.49
CA VAL A 327 3.65 -10.88 -9.12
C VAL A 327 3.36 -12.35 -9.40
N ASP A 328 4.19 -13.01 -10.21
CA ASP A 328 4.04 -14.43 -10.53
C ASP A 328 4.60 -15.39 -9.45
N ASN A 329 4.45 -16.70 -9.65
CA ASN A 329 4.98 -17.73 -8.75
C ASN A 329 6.51 -17.73 -8.61
N ARG A 330 7.22 -17.24 -9.63
CA ARG A 330 8.67 -17.07 -9.64
C ARG A 330 9.08 -15.74 -8.99
N LYS A 331 8.11 -14.98 -8.46
CA LYS A 331 8.26 -13.67 -7.81
C LYS A 331 8.79 -12.61 -8.76
N ARG A 332 8.36 -12.68 -10.01
CA ARG A 332 8.66 -11.71 -11.07
C ARG A 332 7.46 -10.80 -11.25
N LEU A 333 7.71 -9.54 -11.57
CA LEU A 333 6.67 -8.62 -11.97
C LEU A 333 6.29 -8.87 -13.43
N VAL A 334 5.00 -9.02 -13.68
CA VAL A 334 4.42 -9.16 -15.02
C VAL A 334 3.33 -8.13 -15.21
N MET A 335 3.09 -7.78 -16.46
CA MET A 335 2.01 -6.88 -16.88
C MET A 335 1.04 -7.60 -17.79
N TYR A 336 -0.23 -7.43 -17.53
CA TYR A 336 -1.32 -7.90 -18.38
C TYR A 336 -2.11 -6.70 -18.89
N SER A 337 -2.16 -6.52 -20.21
CA SER A 337 -3.02 -5.49 -20.81
C SER A 337 -4.44 -6.03 -20.94
N LEU A 338 -5.41 -5.35 -20.33
CA LEU A 338 -6.81 -5.74 -20.34
C LEU A 338 -7.40 -5.66 -21.76
N SER A 339 -7.01 -4.64 -22.54
CA SER A 339 -7.45 -4.41 -23.92
C SER A 339 -6.91 -5.46 -24.90
N SER A 340 -5.59 -5.68 -24.90
CA SER A 340 -4.93 -6.61 -25.83
C SER A 340 -4.95 -8.07 -25.36
N ARG A 341 -5.25 -8.32 -24.08
CA ARG A 341 -5.20 -9.62 -23.41
C ARG A 341 -3.83 -10.29 -23.44
N VAL A 342 -2.77 -9.48 -23.51
CA VAL A 342 -1.39 -9.96 -23.58
C VAL A 342 -0.73 -9.89 -22.21
N LEU A 343 -0.17 -11.01 -21.75
CA LEU A 343 0.72 -11.10 -20.61
C LEU A 343 2.18 -10.97 -21.05
N ARG A 344 2.95 -10.09 -20.41
CA ARG A 344 4.39 -9.92 -20.65
C ARG A 344 5.17 -9.73 -19.35
N ASP A 345 6.44 -10.11 -19.35
CA ASP A 345 7.36 -9.81 -18.25
C ASP A 345 7.58 -8.28 -18.17
N MET A 346 7.65 -7.74 -16.96
CA MET A 346 7.99 -6.32 -16.73
C MET A 346 9.52 -6.16 -16.75
N ASN A 347 10.03 -5.44 -17.75
CA ASN A 347 11.47 -5.25 -17.91
C ASN A 347 11.97 -4.12 -17.01
N ILE A 348 12.72 -4.45 -15.97
CA ILE A 348 13.21 -3.50 -14.96
C ILE A 348 14.74 -3.46 -14.99
N VAL A 349 15.32 -2.29 -15.21
CA VAL A 349 16.78 -2.09 -15.12
C VAL A 349 17.22 -1.73 -13.69
N GLY A 350 18.37 -2.27 -13.26
CA GLY A 350 18.95 -1.99 -11.94
C GLY A 350 18.22 -2.64 -10.76
N ALA A 351 17.26 -3.53 -11.03
CA ALA A 351 16.54 -4.30 -10.03
C ALA A 351 16.93 -5.79 -10.09
N PRO A 352 16.81 -6.54 -8.98
CA PRO A 352 16.97 -7.99 -9.00
C PRO A 352 15.93 -8.66 -9.91
N TYR A 353 16.29 -9.81 -10.49
CA TYR A 353 15.38 -10.59 -11.35
C TYR A 353 14.21 -11.23 -10.59
N ARG A 354 14.36 -11.40 -9.27
CA ARG A 354 13.33 -11.97 -8.38
C ARG A 354 13.12 -11.06 -7.19
N PHE A 355 11.88 -10.68 -6.95
CA PHE A 355 11.48 -9.87 -5.79
C PHE A 355 11.00 -10.78 -4.65
N GLY A 356 10.81 -10.23 -3.45
CA GLY A 356 9.94 -10.87 -2.47
C GLY A 356 8.47 -10.85 -2.92
N TYR A 357 7.57 -11.46 -2.14
CA TYR A 357 6.12 -11.35 -2.34
C TYR A 357 5.56 -9.95 -1.99
N GLN A 358 6.44 -8.98 -1.74
CA GLN A 358 6.10 -7.66 -1.19
C GLN A 358 6.52 -6.59 -2.18
N VAL A 359 5.58 -6.35 -3.06
CA VAL A 359 5.55 -5.25 -4.02
C VAL A 359 4.30 -4.45 -3.67
N MET A 360 4.43 -3.13 -3.63
CA MET A 360 3.31 -2.24 -3.40
C MET A 360 3.47 -0.97 -4.23
N THR A 361 2.35 -0.42 -4.68
CA THR A 361 2.31 0.92 -5.27
C THR A 361 2.42 1.99 -4.19
N PHE A 362 3.08 3.10 -4.48
CA PHE A 362 3.03 4.30 -3.66
C PHE A 362 3.16 5.55 -4.53
N LYS A 363 2.61 6.67 -4.06
CA LYS A 363 2.76 7.99 -4.68
C LYS A 363 3.97 8.71 -4.10
N GLU A 364 4.66 9.53 -4.90
CA GLU A 364 5.64 10.44 -4.32
C GLU A 364 4.93 11.53 -3.52
N SER A 365 5.50 11.90 -2.39
CA SER A 365 4.98 13.01 -1.60
C SER A 365 6.07 13.69 -0.79
N LEU A 366 5.75 14.89 -0.30
CA LEU A 366 6.60 15.68 0.58
C LEU A 366 6.28 15.49 2.07
N LEU A 367 5.37 14.56 2.39
CA LEU A 367 4.92 14.32 3.75
C LEU A 367 6.05 13.82 4.63
N SER A 368 6.13 14.33 5.85
CA SER A 368 7.07 13.81 6.85
C SER A 368 6.34 12.84 7.78
N PRO A 369 6.88 11.63 8.02
CA PRO A 369 6.34 10.74 9.05
C PRO A 369 6.56 11.28 10.47
N ASN A 370 7.43 12.29 10.66
CA ASN A 370 7.73 12.90 11.96
C ASN A 370 6.73 14.00 12.37
N TYR A 371 6.06 14.60 11.39
CA TYR A 371 5.22 15.79 11.56
C TYR A 371 3.97 15.68 10.69
N ILE A 372 2.92 15.08 11.23
CA ILE A 372 1.56 15.24 10.69
C ILE A 372 0.99 16.47 11.40
N SER A 373 1.05 17.62 10.74
CA SER A 373 0.41 18.84 11.24
C SER A 373 -1.07 18.84 10.84
N GLY A 374 -1.90 19.29 11.79
CA GLY A 374 -3.35 19.47 11.64
C GLY A 374 -3.74 20.41 10.52
#